data_AF-A0A1W9WWU6-F1
#
_entry.id   AF-A0A1W9WWU6-F1
#
_cell.length_a   1.000
_cell.length_b   1.000
_cell.length_c   1.000
_cell.angle_alpha   90.00
_cell.angle_beta   90.00
_cell.angle_gamma   90.00
#
_symmetry.space_group_name_H-M   'P 1'
#
loop_
_entity.id
_entity.type
_entity.pdbx_description
1 polymer ?
#
loop_
_entity_poly.entity_id
_entity_poly.type
_entity_poly.pdbx_seq_one_letter_code
_entity_poly.pdbx_strand_id
1 'polypeptide(L)'
;MKFINCQTKVWTPDHWTGGQPFLTQKLCQLVIKAEIPARFRWFSKQAQKIAAGKEATYVEQVVQTQLVKHWESQDEPAHLRTIRDRILLAGGRRTGRLLGLYQQVLQHRLSPSSEESQPPHTEGLEEASTPVEIGIRGVSIDDSVEQMELRLSGLVVQREGQLLPYNRIYPLVFNQSWVEKALATLRPYAESLSAWIASDSTDESRLLQGQALQEALSWAEGKSLDNEDYRFLQASERLEHQTDRACHLGIFSTTTSMGECDTG
;
A
#
# COMPACT_ATOMS: atom_id res chain seq x y z
N MET A 1 -3.97 33.09 -24.02
CA MET A 1 -4.10 31.87 -23.19
C MET A 1 -5.56 31.72 -22.79
N LYS A 2 -6.34 30.91 -23.51
CA LYS A 2 -7.68 30.46 -23.10
C LYS A 2 -7.83 29.01 -23.54
N PHE A 3 -7.36 28.09 -22.68
CA PHE A 3 -7.45 26.64 -22.88
C PHE A 3 -8.20 26.01 -21.71
N ILE A 4 -9.32 26.58 -21.27
CA ILE A 4 -10.12 25.91 -20.22
C ILE A 4 -11.59 26.14 -20.51
N ASN A 5 -12.23 25.14 -21.12
CA ASN A 5 -13.68 25.05 -21.15
C ASN A 5 -14.13 24.67 -19.73
N CYS A 6 -14.78 25.60 -19.01
CA CYS A 6 -15.04 25.51 -17.57
C CYS A 6 -16.21 24.57 -17.20
N GLN A 7 -16.63 23.65 -18.07
CA GLN A 7 -17.89 22.90 -17.88
C GLN A 7 -17.76 21.49 -17.29
N THR A 8 -16.57 20.92 -17.12
CA THR A 8 -16.42 19.65 -16.38
C THR A 8 -15.31 19.75 -15.33
N LYS A 9 -15.68 19.82 -14.05
CA LYS A 9 -14.76 19.82 -12.88
C LYS A 9 -13.89 18.55 -12.76
N VAL A 10 -14.09 17.56 -13.62
CA VAL A 10 -13.60 16.18 -13.48
C VAL A 10 -12.16 15.97 -13.93
N TRP A 11 -11.61 16.81 -14.82
CA TRP A 11 -10.27 16.57 -15.40
C TRP A 11 -9.15 17.50 -14.90
N THR A 12 -9.44 18.40 -13.95
CA THR A 12 -8.44 19.39 -13.51
C THR A 12 -7.20 18.68 -12.95
N PRO A 13 -5.97 19.13 -13.30
CA PRO A 13 -4.74 18.60 -12.72
C PRO A 13 -4.79 18.52 -11.18
N ASP A 14 -5.47 19.48 -10.54
CA ASP A 14 -5.70 19.51 -9.10
C ASP A 14 -6.49 18.30 -8.56
N HIS A 15 -7.38 17.72 -9.37
CA HIS A 15 -8.12 16.50 -9.01
C HIS A 15 -7.20 15.28 -8.88
N TRP A 16 -6.14 15.22 -9.70
CA TRP A 16 -5.15 14.15 -9.67
C TRP A 16 -4.09 14.36 -8.60
N THR A 17 -3.62 15.60 -8.45
CA THR A 17 -2.48 15.97 -7.61
C THR A 17 -2.86 16.42 -6.21
N GLY A 18 -4.17 16.55 -5.93
CA GLY A 18 -4.66 17.09 -4.67
C GLY A 18 -4.28 18.55 -4.46
N GLY A 19 -4.02 19.29 -5.54
CA GLY A 19 -3.58 20.70 -5.50
C GLY A 19 -2.14 20.92 -5.03
N GLN A 20 -1.29 19.89 -4.98
CA GLN A 20 0.13 20.06 -4.64
C GLN A 20 0.83 20.85 -5.77
N PRO A 21 1.36 22.07 -5.51
CA PRO A 21 1.87 22.95 -6.57
C PRO A 21 2.93 22.28 -7.46
N PHE A 22 3.83 21.52 -6.85
CA PHE A 22 4.88 20.79 -7.55
C PHE A 22 4.30 19.74 -8.52
N LEU A 23 3.40 18.87 -8.06
CA LEU A 23 2.81 17.84 -8.91
C LEU A 23 1.84 18.42 -9.94
N THR A 24 1.07 19.46 -9.58
CA THR A 24 0.20 20.19 -10.52
C THR A 24 1.05 20.79 -11.64
N GLN A 25 2.17 21.44 -11.31
CA GLN A 25 3.08 22.00 -12.31
C GLN A 25 3.72 20.89 -13.17
N LYS A 26 4.19 19.79 -12.57
CA LYS A 26 4.79 18.65 -13.28
C LYS A 26 3.80 18.00 -14.24
N LEU A 27 2.58 17.72 -13.79
CA LEU A 27 1.52 17.14 -14.63
C LEU A 27 1.15 18.07 -15.79
N CYS A 28 0.97 19.36 -15.53
CA CYS A 28 0.72 20.35 -16.59
C CYS A 28 1.85 20.37 -17.64
N GLN A 29 3.12 20.32 -17.20
CA GLN A 29 4.26 20.25 -18.12
C GLN A 29 4.28 18.96 -18.93
N LEU A 30 3.96 17.81 -18.32
CA LEU A 30 3.93 16.52 -19.01
C LEU A 30 2.82 16.47 -20.07
N VAL A 31 1.63 16.98 -19.76
CA VAL A 31 0.51 17.11 -20.71
C VAL A 31 0.92 17.95 -21.91
N ILE A 32 1.57 19.10 -21.69
CA ILE A 32 2.06 19.97 -22.78
C ILE A 32 3.19 19.29 -23.60
N LYS A 33 4.09 18.55 -22.94
CA LYS A 33 5.21 17.87 -23.62
C LYS A 33 4.76 16.64 -24.41
N ALA A 34 3.78 15.89 -23.90
CA ALA A 34 3.22 14.70 -24.53
C ALA A 34 2.40 15.02 -25.80
N GLU A 35 1.99 16.28 -25.99
CA GLU A 35 1.37 16.78 -27.22
C GLU A 35 2.38 17.02 -28.38
N ILE A 36 3.70 16.90 -28.15
CA ILE A 36 4.70 17.30 -29.15
C ILE A 36 5.60 16.10 -29.55
N PRO A 37 5.35 15.45 -30.71
CA PRO A 37 6.36 14.60 -31.32
C PRO A 37 7.62 15.43 -31.59
N ALA A 38 8.79 14.96 -31.14
CA ALA A 38 10.05 15.71 -31.13
C ALA A 38 10.44 16.39 -32.47
N ARG A 39 9.91 15.91 -33.60
CA ARG A 39 10.15 16.44 -34.95
C ARG A 39 9.35 17.72 -35.30
N PHE A 40 8.36 18.11 -34.51
CA PHE A 40 7.45 19.24 -34.81
C PHE A 40 7.52 20.41 -33.81
N ARG A 41 8.56 20.45 -32.96
CA ARG A 41 8.73 21.46 -31.91
C ARG A 41 8.78 22.92 -32.41
N TRP A 42 9.02 23.16 -33.70
CA TRP A 42 9.06 24.52 -34.29
C TRP A 42 7.71 25.01 -34.87
N PHE A 43 6.69 24.15 -34.98
CA PHE A 43 5.37 24.49 -35.54
C PHE A 43 4.33 24.86 -34.46
N SER A 44 4.73 25.59 -33.41
CA SER A 44 3.77 26.02 -32.37
C SER A 44 2.97 27.24 -32.82
N LYS A 45 1.80 27.00 -33.42
CA LYS A 45 0.64 27.89 -33.28
C LYS A 45 -0.72 27.19 -33.40
N GLN A 46 -0.73 25.91 -33.76
CA GLN A 46 -1.94 25.10 -33.86
C GLN A 46 -1.68 23.75 -33.20
N ALA A 47 -1.49 23.76 -31.87
CA ALA A 47 -1.59 22.54 -31.08
C ALA A 47 -2.95 21.91 -31.39
N GLN A 48 -2.89 20.70 -31.93
CA GLN A 48 -4.06 19.93 -32.35
C GLN A 48 -5.01 19.85 -31.14
N LYS A 49 -6.14 20.55 -31.19
CA LYS A 49 -7.14 20.57 -30.11
C LYS A 49 -7.39 19.13 -29.67
N ILE A 50 -7.14 18.82 -28.39
CA ILE A 50 -7.69 17.62 -27.78
C ILE A 50 -9.19 17.64 -28.10
N ALA A 51 -9.69 16.54 -28.68
CA ALA A 51 -11.11 16.46 -29.03
C ALA A 51 -11.93 16.69 -27.77
N ALA A 52 -12.86 17.64 -27.80
CA ALA A 52 -13.69 17.99 -26.66
C ALA A 52 -14.38 16.73 -26.12
N GLY A 53 -14.21 16.46 -24.82
CA GLY A 53 -14.70 15.26 -24.14
C GLY A 53 -13.67 14.12 -23.98
N LYS A 54 -12.47 14.21 -24.57
CA LYS A 54 -11.38 13.20 -24.40
C LYS A 54 -10.27 13.65 -23.46
N GLU A 55 -10.38 14.83 -22.88
CA GLU A 55 -9.35 15.44 -22.00
C GLU A 55 -9.08 14.57 -20.78
N ALA A 56 -10.13 14.03 -20.15
CA ALA A 56 -9.99 13.20 -18.96
C ALA A 56 -9.20 11.91 -19.24
N THR A 57 -9.56 11.19 -20.30
CA THR A 57 -8.87 9.96 -20.72
C THR A 57 -7.42 10.24 -21.13
N TYR A 58 -7.16 11.38 -21.77
CA TYR A 58 -5.80 11.76 -22.15
C TYR A 58 -4.93 12.06 -20.92
N VAL A 59 -5.42 12.86 -19.98
CA VAL A 59 -4.69 13.15 -18.73
C VAL A 59 -4.45 11.86 -17.94
N GLU A 60 -5.45 10.98 -17.85
CA GLU A 60 -5.28 9.67 -17.23
C GLU A 60 -4.18 8.84 -17.91
N GLN A 61 -4.15 8.79 -19.24
CA GLN A 61 -3.07 8.11 -19.99
C GLN A 61 -1.69 8.71 -19.70
N VAL A 62 -1.59 10.04 -19.63
CA VAL A 62 -0.33 10.71 -19.27
C VAL A 62 0.09 10.35 -17.84
N VAL A 63 -0.83 10.40 -16.87
CA VAL A 63 -0.55 9.99 -15.49
C VAL A 63 -0.08 8.52 -15.45
N GLN A 64 -0.80 7.62 -16.09
CA GLN A 64 -0.46 6.19 -16.11
C GLN A 64 0.91 5.93 -16.73
N THR A 65 1.22 6.57 -17.86
CA THR A 65 2.45 6.29 -18.62
C THR A 65 3.67 7.05 -18.09
N GLN A 66 3.50 8.26 -17.55
CA GLN A 66 4.60 9.17 -17.19
C GLN A 66 4.78 9.36 -15.67
N LEU A 67 3.77 9.04 -14.84
CA LEU A 67 3.83 9.22 -13.39
C LEU A 67 3.65 7.94 -12.58
N VAL A 68 3.00 6.92 -13.15
CA VAL A 68 2.76 5.63 -12.46
C VAL A 68 3.68 4.55 -13.00
N LYS A 69 3.70 4.34 -14.32
CA LYS A 69 4.51 3.29 -14.94
C LYS A 69 6.00 3.65 -14.90
N HIS A 70 6.81 2.75 -14.34
CA HIS A 70 8.25 2.96 -14.16
C HIS A 70 8.58 4.32 -13.50
N TRP A 71 7.72 4.77 -12.57
CA TRP A 71 7.90 6.05 -11.89
C TRP A 71 9.28 6.16 -11.23
N GLU A 72 9.81 5.04 -10.72
CA GLU A 72 11.13 5.01 -10.09
C GLU A 72 12.26 5.44 -11.02
N SER A 73 12.15 5.31 -12.34
CA SER A 73 13.18 5.78 -13.29
C SER A 73 12.85 7.14 -13.90
N GLN A 74 11.59 7.55 -13.88
CA GLN A 74 11.08 8.76 -14.54
C GLN A 74 10.88 9.96 -13.61
N ASP A 75 11.02 9.77 -12.29
CA ASP A 75 10.77 10.80 -11.29
C ASP A 75 11.85 11.89 -11.23
N GLU A 76 11.88 12.74 -12.26
CA GLU A 76 12.76 13.91 -12.38
C GLU A 76 11.93 15.19 -12.57
N PRO A 77 12.09 16.23 -11.72
CA PRO A 77 12.81 16.21 -10.45
C PRO A 77 12.16 15.25 -9.43
N ALA A 78 12.97 14.74 -8.51
CA ALA A 78 12.57 13.73 -7.54
C ALA A 78 11.50 14.24 -6.56
N HIS A 79 10.44 13.44 -6.40
CA HIS A 79 9.35 13.68 -5.46
C HIS A 79 8.80 12.36 -4.93
N LEU A 80 8.38 11.46 -5.82
CA LEU A 80 7.95 10.12 -5.46
C LEU A 80 9.11 9.34 -4.82
N ARG A 81 10.34 9.47 -5.34
CA ARG A 81 11.52 8.83 -4.74
C ARG A 81 11.76 9.35 -3.33
N THR A 82 11.64 10.65 -3.13
CA THR A 82 11.81 11.27 -1.80
C THR A 82 10.77 10.77 -0.80
N ILE A 83 9.51 10.63 -1.22
CA ILE A 83 8.44 10.08 -0.37
C ILE A 83 8.74 8.63 -0.03
N ARG A 84 9.11 7.81 -1.03
CA ARG A 84 9.53 6.42 -0.83
C ARG A 84 10.65 6.32 0.19
N ASP A 85 11.72 7.06 -0.03
CA ASP A 85 12.91 7.00 0.80
C ASP A 85 12.57 7.43 2.24
N ARG A 86 11.72 8.45 2.44
CA ARG A 86 11.22 8.84 3.77
C ARG A 86 10.44 7.74 4.48
N ILE A 87 9.59 7.01 3.77
CA ILE A 87 8.84 5.88 4.36
C ILE A 87 9.79 4.75 4.75
N LEU A 88 10.79 4.47 3.91
CA LEU A 88 11.74 3.38 4.13
C LEU A 88 12.85 3.73 5.16
N LEU A 89 13.11 5.02 5.39
CA LEU A 89 14.14 5.54 6.30
C LEU A 89 13.94 5.15 7.77
N ALA A 90 12.72 4.85 8.21
CA ALA A 90 12.42 4.53 9.61
C ALA A 90 13.08 3.22 10.12
N GLY A 91 13.51 2.36 9.18
CA GLY A 91 14.18 1.08 9.43
C GLY A 91 13.27 -0.06 9.92
N GLY A 92 13.67 -1.30 9.60
CA GLY A 92 13.15 -2.57 10.14
C GLY A 92 11.69 -2.58 10.61
N ARG A 93 11.49 -2.77 11.93
CA ARG A 93 10.16 -2.87 12.56
C ARG A 93 9.30 -1.60 12.38
N ARG A 94 9.90 -0.40 12.38
CA ARG A 94 9.15 0.86 12.22
C ARG A 94 8.65 1.04 10.80
N THR A 95 9.50 0.80 9.80
CA THR A 95 9.06 0.80 8.39
C THR A 95 7.93 -0.22 8.17
N GLY A 96 8.03 -1.40 8.79
CA GLY A 96 6.95 -2.40 8.75
C GLY A 96 5.61 -1.87 9.29
N ARG A 97 5.62 -1.18 10.45
CA ARG A 97 4.41 -0.56 11.02
C ARG A 97 3.84 0.54 10.14
N LEU A 98 4.68 1.45 9.63
CA LEU A 98 4.26 2.52 8.72
C LEU A 98 3.59 1.98 7.45
N LEU A 99 4.20 0.95 6.85
CA LEU A 99 3.65 0.28 5.67
C LEU A 99 2.34 -0.45 6.00
N GLY A 100 2.21 -1.08 7.17
CA GLY A 100 0.96 -1.68 7.65
C GLY A 100 -0.16 -0.66 7.82
N LEU A 101 0.11 0.49 8.45
CA LEU A 101 -0.86 1.59 8.56
C LEU A 101 -1.29 2.12 7.20
N TYR A 102 -0.33 2.31 6.28
CA TYR A 102 -0.64 2.75 4.94
C TYR A 102 -1.46 1.71 4.15
N GLN A 103 -1.22 0.42 4.37
CA GLN A 103 -2.02 -0.66 3.81
C GLN A 103 -3.49 -0.58 4.23
N GLN A 104 -3.75 -0.28 5.51
CA GLN A 104 -5.11 -0.05 6.01
C GLN A 104 -5.75 1.16 5.31
N VAL A 105 -5.01 2.26 5.15
CA VAL A 105 -5.46 3.45 4.41
C VAL A 105 -5.82 3.10 2.94
N LEU A 106 -5.06 2.22 2.29
CA LEU A 106 -5.36 1.77 0.92
C LEU A 106 -6.63 0.91 0.85
N GLN A 107 -6.84 0.00 1.80
CA GLN A 107 -8.01 -0.89 1.84
C GLN A 107 -9.30 -0.10 2.07
N HIS A 108 -9.27 0.92 2.92
CA HIS A 108 -10.41 1.80 3.18
C HIS A 108 -10.82 2.66 1.97
N ARG A 109 -9.99 2.75 0.93
CA ARG A 109 -10.32 3.45 -0.32
C ARG A 109 -11.16 2.62 -1.30
N LEU A 110 -11.11 1.29 -1.18
CA LEU A 110 -11.65 0.36 -2.19
C LEU A 110 -13.10 -0.05 -1.94
N SER A 111 -13.76 0.44 -0.89
CA SER A 111 -15.21 0.31 -0.75
C SER A 111 -15.89 1.38 -1.62
N PRO A 112 -16.50 1.03 -2.77
CA PRO A 112 -17.34 1.97 -3.48
C PRO A 112 -18.48 2.37 -2.54
N SER A 113 -18.54 3.65 -2.22
CA SER A 113 -19.77 4.31 -1.76
C SER A 113 -20.80 4.19 -2.89
N SER A 114 -21.46 3.02 -2.96
CA SER A 114 -22.79 2.91 -3.53
C SER A 114 -23.74 3.71 -2.66
N GLU A 115 -24.62 4.47 -3.33
CA GLU A 115 -25.66 5.34 -2.77
C GLU A 115 -25.27 6.81 -2.54
N GLU A 116 -24.84 7.47 -3.63
CA GLU A 116 -25.31 8.84 -3.88
C GLU A 116 -26.36 8.79 -4.98
N SER A 117 -27.57 8.38 -4.58
CA SER A 117 -28.79 8.43 -5.41
C SER A 117 -29.90 9.11 -4.61
N GLN A 118 -29.99 10.44 -4.80
CA GLN A 118 -31.14 11.32 -4.57
C GLN A 118 -31.61 11.61 -3.12
N PRO A 119 -32.09 12.86 -2.86
CA PRO A 119 -32.62 13.25 -1.56
C PRO A 119 -34.07 12.78 -1.37
N PRO A 120 -34.46 12.26 -0.19
CA PRO A 120 -35.87 12.17 0.15
C PRO A 120 -36.33 13.52 0.70
N HIS A 121 -37.18 14.20 -0.06
CA HIS A 121 -38.07 15.21 0.50
C HIS A 121 -39.04 14.51 1.45
N THR A 122 -38.97 14.79 2.76
CA THR A 122 -40.19 14.93 3.58
C THR A 122 -39.90 15.67 4.88
N GLU A 123 -40.60 16.78 5.08
CA GLU A 123 -40.80 17.45 6.37
C GLU A 123 -41.66 16.54 7.29
N GLY A 124 -41.35 16.47 8.58
CA GLY A 124 -42.19 15.80 9.58
C GLY A 124 -41.42 15.40 10.84
N LEU A 125 -41.91 15.84 12.00
CA LEU A 125 -41.28 15.83 13.33
C LEU A 125 -41.17 14.44 14.03
N GLU A 126 -40.43 14.46 15.14
CA GLU A 126 -40.45 13.56 16.34
C GLU A 126 -39.43 12.40 16.32
N GLU A 127 -38.29 12.49 17.01
CA GLU A 127 -37.99 12.37 18.46
C GLU A 127 -37.54 10.96 18.90
N ALA A 128 -36.40 10.95 19.60
CA ALA A 128 -35.87 9.95 20.52
C ALA A 128 -35.32 8.61 20.01
N SER A 129 -34.07 8.38 20.45
CA SER A 129 -33.41 7.09 20.71
C SER A 129 -32.39 6.57 19.69
N THR A 130 -31.16 6.52 20.20
CA THR A 130 -29.94 5.86 19.72
C THR A 130 -29.31 6.39 18.44
N PRO A 131 -28.12 7.03 18.52
CA PRO A 131 -27.25 7.15 17.36
C PRO A 131 -26.73 5.76 17.04
N VAL A 132 -27.30 5.14 16.01
CA VAL A 132 -26.66 4.04 15.31
C VAL A 132 -25.53 4.67 14.48
N GLU A 133 -24.40 4.97 15.11
CA GLU A 133 -23.15 5.31 14.43
C GLU A 133 -22.59 4.05 13.76
N ILE A 134 -23.19 3.65 12.64
CA ILE A 134 -22.50 2.79 11.67
C ILE A 134 -21.66 3.73 10.79
N GLY A 135 -20.60 4.26 11.38
CA GLY A 135 -19.58 5.08 10.71
C GLY A 135 -18.31 4.26 10.56
N ILE A 136 -18.20 3.51 9.48
CA ILE A 136 -17.00 2.73 9.13
C ILE A 136 -16.57 3.17 7.74
N ARG A 137 -15.29 3.45 7.42
CA ARG A 137 -14.05 3.44 8.21
C ARG A 137 -12.99 4.16 7.37
N GLY A 138 -12.40 5.22 7.88
CA GLY A 138 -10.99 5.54 7.64
C GLY A 138 -10.19 5.09 8.86
N VAL A 139 -8.86 5.02 8.75
CA VAL A 139 -8.02 4.80 9.95
C VAL A 139 -8.23 5.99 10.88
N SER A 140 -8.83 5.75 12.05
CA SER A 140 -9.07 6.78 13.06
C SER A 140 -7.75 7.32 13.57
N ILE A 141 -7.69 8.63 13.80
CA ILE A 141 -6.46 9.26 14.22
C ILE A 141 -6.18 8.93 15.68
N ASP A 142 -5.02 8.36 15.93
CA ASP A 142 -4.50 8.06 17.27
C ASP A 142 -3.31 8.96 17.64
N ASP A 143 -2.89 9.85 16.72
CA ASP A 143 -1.73 10.72 16.82
C ASP A 143 -0.44 9.99 17.26
N SER A 144 -0.36 8.68 17.00
CA SER A 144 0.85 7.91 17.21
C SER A 144 2.00 8.49 16.38
N VAL A 145 3.23 8.20 16.83
CA VAL A 145 4.45 8.62 16.15
C VAL A 145 4.43 8.13 14.70
N GLU A 146 3.95 6.91 14.47
CA GLU A 146 3.81 6.31 13.15
C GLU A 146 2.77 7.07 12.27
N GLN A 147 1.62 7.47 12.81
CA GLN A 147 0.66 8.29 12.05
C GLN A 147 1.22 9.69 11.71
N MET A 148 1.92 10.32 12.66
CA MET A 148 2.58 11.60 12.45
C MET A 148 3.65 11.50 11.35
N GLU A 149 4.51 10.48 11.41
CA GLU A 149 5.54 10.23 10.40
C GLU A 149 4.94 9.98 9.01
N LEU A 150 3.85 9.20 8.92
CA LEU A 150 3.16 8.95 7.66
C LEU A 150 2.61 10.27 7.06
N ARG A 151 2.11 11.18 7.89
CA ARG A 151 1.69 12.53 7.45
C ARG A 151 2.87 13.40 7.03
N LEU A 152 3.98 13.37 7.78
CA LEU A 152 5.21 14.13 7.46
C LEU A 152 5.90 13.63 6.18
N SER A 153 5.69 12.36 5.81
CA SER A 153 6.12 11.85 4.50
C SER A 153 5.40 12.54 3.33
N GLY A 154 4.24 13.14 3.59
CA GLY A 154 3.36 13.74 2.60
C GLY A 154 2.48 12.74 1.85
N LEU A 155 2.57 11.44 2.16
CA LEU A 155 1.79 10.38 1.51
C LEU A 155 0.30 10.44 1.87
N VAL A 156 0.00 10.77 3.12
CA VAL A 156 -1.36 10.85 3.66
C VAL A 156 -1.66 12.23 4.24
N VAL A 157 -2.94 12.56 4.34
CA VAL A 157 -3.46 13.78 4.93
C VAL A 157 -4.59 13.44 5.89
N GLN A 158 -4.71 14.21 6.97
CA GLN A 158 -5.83 14.15 7.89
C GLN A 158 -7.01 14.95 7.31
N ARG A 159 -8.16 14.29 7.13
CA ARG A 159 -9.44 14.95 6.79
C ARG A 159 -10.53 14.30 7.62
N GLU A 160 -11.38 15.11 8.25
CA GLU A 160 -12.54 14.65 9.04
C GLU A 160 -12.17 13.58 10.09
N GLY A 161 -11.01 13.74 10.75
CA GLY A 161 -10.57 12.79 11.78
C GLY A 161 -10.05 11.45 11.25
N GLN A 162 -9.83 11.33 9.93
CA GLN A 162 -9.36 10.11 9.27
C GLN A 162 -8.09 10.36 8.46
N LEU A 163 -7.26 9.33 8.32
CA LEU A 163 -6.12 9.33 7.41
C LEU A 163 -6.53 8.89 6.00
N LEU A 164 -6.30 9.76 5.01
CA LEU A 164 -6.56 9.50 3.60
C LEU A 164 -5.30 9.74 2.76
N PRO A 165 -5.12 9.06 1.61
CA PRO A 165 -4.05 9.40 0.69
C PRO A 165 -4.15 10.86 0.27
N TYR A 166 -3.01 11.58 0.23
CA TYR A 166 -3.01 13.01 -0.07
C TYR A 166 -3.59 13.31 -1.46
N ASN A 167 -3.24 12.49 -2.46
CA ASN A 167 -3.66 12.67 -3.84
C ASN A 167 -4.02 11.33 -4.50
N ARG A 168 -4.51 11.39 -5.74
CA ARG A 168 -4.94 10.19 -6.48
C ARG A 168 -3.79 9.39 -7.09
N ILE A 169 -2.63 10.01 -7.30
CA ILE A 169 -1.44 9.41 -7.90
C ILE A 169 -0.74 8.49 -6.89
N TYR A 170 -0.66 8.88 -5.62
CA TYR A 170 0.07 8.13 -4.60
C TYR A 170 -0.42 6.69 -4.43
N PRO A 171 -1.72 6.38 -4.32
CA PRO A 171 -2.17 4.99 -4.27
C PRO A 171 -1.95 4.19 -5.56
N LEU A 172 -1.71 4.84 -6.69
CA LEU A 172 -1.38 4.16 -7.95
C LEU A 172 0.11 3.77 -8.00
N VAL A 173 0.95 4.66 -7.45
CA VAL A 173 2.40 4.51 -7.35
C VAL A 173 2.77 3.57 -6.19
N PHE A 174 2.40 3.97 -4.97
CA PHE A 174 2.51 3.21 -3.73
C PHE A 174 1.22 2.41 -3.55
N ASN A 175 0.98 1.48 -4.47
CA ASN A 175 -0.17 0.60 -4.43
C ASN A 175 0.08 -0.60 -3.49
N GLN A 176 -0.95 -1.43 -3.33
CA GLN A 176 -0.92 -2.63 -2.51
C GLN A 176 0.28 -3.55 -2.84
N SER A 177 0.55 -3.80 -4.13
CA SER A 177 1.68 -4.65 -4.55
C SER A 177 3.03 -4.05 -4.19
N TRP A 178 3.17 -2.72 -4.25
CA TRP A 178 4.39 -2.05 -3.80
C TRP A 178 4.60 -2.21 -2.29
N VAL A 179 3.53 -2.04 -1.50
CA VAL A 179 3.56 -2.21 -0.04
C VAL A 179 3.92 -3.66 0.33
N GLU A 180 3.30 -4.65 -0.31
CA GLU A 180 3.58 -6.08 -0.09
C GLU A 180 5.04 -6.42 -0.38
N LYS A 181 5.58 -5.94 -1.51
CA LYS A 181 7.00 -6.13 -1.86
C LYS A 181 7.93 -5.48 -0.84
N ALA A 182 7.60 -4.28 -0.37
CA ALA A 182 8.39 -3.59 0.64
C ALA A 182 8.30 -4.27 2.02
N LEU A 183 7.14 -4.84 2.36
CA LEU A 183 6.99 -5.65 3.58
C LEU A 183 7.74 -6.97 3.48
N ALA A 184 7.76 -7.62 2.30
CA ALA A 184 8.46 -8.88 2.07
C ALA A 184 9.96 -8.79 2.36
N THR A 185 10.60 -7.67 2.05
CA THR A 185 12.03 -7.46 2.33
C THR A 185 12.33 -7.16 3.81
N LEU A 186 11.31 -6.83 4.60
CA LEU A 186 11.44 -6.45 6.02
C LEU A 186 11.07 -7.58 7.00
N ARG A 187 10.58 -8.72 6.49
CA ARG A 187 10.18 -9.88 7.30
C ARG A 187 11.41 -10.50 7.98
N PRO A 188 11.42 -10.70 9.31
CA PRO A 188 12.51 -11.38 10.02
C PRO A 188 12.72 -12.83 9.58
N TYR A 189 11.68 -13.45 9.03
CA TYR A 189 11.63 -14.85 8.63
C TYR A 189 11.59 -15.06 7.11
N ALA A 190 12.00 -14.05 6.32
CA ALA A 190 11.94 -14.09 4.86
C ALA A 190 12.71 -15.28 4.26
N GLU A 191 13.89 -15.59 4.79
CA GLU A 191 14.73 -16.69 4.31
C GLU A 191 14.09 -18.05 4.61
N SER A 192 13.64 -18.25 5.85
CA SER A 192 12.96 -19.48 6.28
C SER A 192 11.69 -19.73 5.48
N LEU A 193 10.88 -18.69 5.26
CA LEU A 193 9.68 -18.76 4.43
C LEU A 193 10.02 -19.14 2.99
N SER A 194 11.03 -18.50 2.39
CA SER A 194 11.44 -18.79 1.01
C SER A 194 11.92 -20.23 0.85
N ALA A 195 12.70 -20.74 1.82
CA ALA A 195 13.16 -22.13 1.84
C ALA A 195 11.99 -23.12 2.02
N TRP A 196 11.03 -22.79 2.89
CA TRP A 196 9.84 -23.62 3.10
C TRP A 196 8.95 -23.67 1.86
N ILE A 197 8.71 -22.53 1.20
CA ILE A 197 7.97 -22.47 -0.07
C ILE A 197 8.69 -23.29 -1.15
N ALA A 198 10.03 -23.19 -1.24
CA ALA A 198 10.83 -23.98 -2.18
C ALA A 198 10.76 -25.50 -1.95
N SER A 199 10.36 -25.93 -0.75
CA SER A 199 10.11 -27.34 -0.39
C SER A 199 8.66 -27.79 -0.63
N ASP A 200 7.86 -27.01 -1.37
CA ASP A 200 6.41 -27.22 -1.50
C ASP A 200 5.67 -27.27 -0.14
N SER A 201 6.14 -26.48 0.83
CA SER A 201 5.57 -26.40 2.18
C SER A 201 5.69 -27.69 3.02
N THR A 202 6.70 -28.53 2.77
CA THR A 202 6.86 -29.83 3.45
C THR A 202 8.01 -29.88 4.47
N ASP A 203 9.02 -29.02 4.34
CA ASP A 203 10.19 -29.03 5.23
C ASP A 203 9.90 -28.35 6.57
N GLU A 204 9.45 -29.13 7.56
CA GLU A 204 9.16 -28.63 8.91
C GLU A 204 10.39 -28.05 9.63
N SER A 205 11.61 -28.38 9.22
CA SER A 205 12.84 -27.84 9.84
C SER A 205 13.03 -26.33 9.57
N ARG A 206 12.30 -25.78 8.59
CA ARG A 206 12.29 -24.35 8.25
C ARG A 206 11.24 -23.57 9.02
N LEU A 207 10.33 -24.24 9.71
CA LEU A 207 9.32 -23.58 10.52
C LEU A 207 9.95 -22.94 11.76
N LEU A 208 9.34 -21.84 12.20
CA LEU A 208 9.84 -21.08 13.34
C LEU A 208 9.39 -21.72 14.65
N GLN A 209 10.22 -21.60 15.68
CA GLN A 209 9.92 -22.07 17.04
C GLN A 209 10.42 -21.07 18.07
N GLY A 210 9.80 -21.06 19.25
CA GLY A 210 10.16 -20.24 20.39
C GLY A 210 10.19 -18.75 20.06
N GLN A 211 11.29 -18.09 20.42
CA GLN A 211 11.45 -16.65 20.27
C GLN A 211 11.32 -16.18 18.81
N ALA A 212 11.80 -16.96 17.84
CA ALA A 212 11.72 -16.61 16.43
C ALA A 212 10.26 -16.58 15.93
N LEU A 213 9.42 -17.51 16.42
CA LEU A 213 8.00 -17.53 16.11
C LEU A 213 7.26 -16.36 16.77
N GLN A 214 7.54 -16.08 18.05
CA GLN A 214 6.94 -14.93 18.75
C GLN A 214 7.28 -13.60 18.07
N GLU A 215 8.53 -13.41 17.64
CA GLU A 215 8.95 -12.22 16.89
C GLU A 215 8.28 -12.12 15.53
N ALA A 216 8.09 -13.25 14.85
CA ALA A 216 7.38 -13.30 13.57
C ALA A 216 5.89 -12.97 13.72
N LEU A 217 5.21 -13.49 14.74
CA LEU A 217 3.81 -13.17 15.04
C LEU A 217 3.64 -11.70 15.43
N SER A 218 4.52 -11.17 16.27
CA SER A 218 4.54 -9.74 16.62
C SER A 218 4.83 -8.86 15.40
N TRP A 219 5.70 -9.31 14.49
CA TRP A 219 5.94 -8.62 13.24
C TRP A 219 4.73 -8.67 12.31
N ALA A 220 3.99 -9.77 12.27
CA ALA A 220 2.81 -9.93 11.43
C ALA A 220 1.61 -9.08 11.89
N GLU A 221 1.57 -8.73 13.18
CA GLU A 221 0.46 -7.99 13.78
C GLU A 221 0.16 -6.66 13.06
N GLY A 222 -1.13 -6.45 12.77
CA GLY A 222 -1.64 -5.24 12.12
C GLY A 222 -1.32 -5.09 10.63
N LYS A 223 -0.70 -6.09 10.00
CA LYS A 223 -0.36 -6.12 8.57
C LYS A 223 -1.22 -7.15 7.85
N SER A 224 -1.65 -6.85 6.63
CA SER A 224 -2.24 -7.84 5.73
C SER A 224 -1.10 -8.50 4.97
N LEU A 225 -0.73 -9.69 5.40
CA LEU A 225 0.29 -10.50 4.74
C LEU A 225 -0.30 -11.35 3.62
N ASP A 226 0.57 -11.88 2.76
CA ASP A 226 0.17 -12.80 1.70
C ASP A 226 -0.32 -14.13 2.30
N ASN A 227 -1.08 -14.90 1.51
CA ASN A 227 -1.61 -16.19 1.93
C ASN A 227 -0.51 -17.18 2.36
N GLU A 228 0.66 -17.13 1.73
CA GLU A 228 1.78 -18.01 2.07
C GLU A 228 2.41 -17.69 3.42
N ASP A 229 2.49 -16.41 3.81
CA ASP A 229 2.93 -16.02 5.15
C ASP A 229 2.01 -16.58 6.22
N TYR A 230 0.69 -16.46 6.01
CA TYR A 230 -0.29 -16.99 6.94
C TYR A 230 -0.16 -18.50 7.10
N ARG A 231 0.02 -19.23 5.99
CA ARG A 231 0.24 -20.68 6.02
C ARG A 231 1.52 -21.05 6.77
N PHE A 232 2.61 -20.32 6.54
CA PHE A 232 3.89 -20.57 7.21
C PHE A 232 3.85 -20.30 8.72
N LEU A 233 3.24 -19.18 9.13
CA LEU A 233 3.06 -18.85 10.55
C LEU A 233 2.16 -19.87 11.24
N GLN A 234 1.03 -20.23 10.61
CA GLN A 234 0.12 -21.24 11.16
C GLN A 234 0.79 -22.63 11.25
N ALA A 235 1.61 -23.01 10.27
CA ALA A 235 2.37 -24.25 10.32
C ALA A 235 3.39 -24.23 11.47
N SER A 236 4.07 -23.09 11.66
CA SER A 236 5.03 -22.89 12.75
C SER A 236 4.37 -22.99 14.14
N GLU A 237 3.21 -22.34 14.33
CA GLU A 237 2.43 -22.45 15.57
C GLU A 237 1.97 -23.88 15.85
N ARG A 238 1.53 -24.61 14.82
CA ARG A 238 1.14 -26.02 14.98
C ARG A 238 2.31 -26.89 15.39
N LEU A 239 3.49 -26.68 14.79
CA LEU A 239 4.69 -27.43 15.14
C LEU A 239 5.08 -27.17 16.60
N GLU A 240 5.08 -25.91 17.04
CA GLU A 240 5.40 -25.55 18.43
C GLU A 240 4.44 -26.22 19.43
N HIS A 241 3.13 -26.19 19.17
CA HIS A 241 2.16 -26.89 20.00
C HIS A 241 2.35 -28.41 20.02
N GLN A 242 2.77 -29.02 18.90
CA GLN A 242 3.06 -30.45 18.86
C GLN A 242 4.31 -30.79 19.67
N THR A 243 5.37 -29.98 19.56
CA THR A 243 6.60 -30.17 20.33
C THR A 243 6.36 -29.98 21.83
N ASP A 244 5.59 -28.98 22.23
CA ASP A 244 5.24 -28.75 23.64
C ASP A 244 4.45 -29.93 24.23
N ARG A 245 3.48 -30.46 23.46
CA ARG A 245 2.69 -31.62 23.85
C ARG A 245 3.53 -32.90 23.92
N ALA A 246 4.45 -33.10 22.99
CA ALA A 246 5.36 -34.24 22.99
C ALA A 246 6.33 -34.20 24.19
N CYS A 247 6.89 -33.02 24.50
CA CYS A 247 7.69 -32.78 25.69
C CYS A 247 6.90 -33.06 26.98
N HIS A 248 5.64 -32.59 27.07
CA HIS A 248 4.78 -32.82 28.22
C HIS A 248 4.38 -34.30 28.39
N LEU A 249 4.28 -35.06 27.30
CA LEU A 249 3.98 -36.49 27.32
C LEU A 249 5.23 -37.37 27.52
N GLY A 250 6.42 -36.79 27.67
CA GLY A 250 7.67 -37.53 27.86
C GLY A 250 8.10 -38.36 26.65
N ILE A 251 7.57 -38.06 25.46
CA ILE A 251 7.89 -38.79 24.22
C ILE A 251 9.09 -38.08 23.57
N PHE A 252 10.29 -38.29 24.11
CA PHE A 252 11.51 -38.03 23.33
C PHE A 252 11.74 -39.21 22.39
N SER A 253 11.40 -39.05 21.11
CA SER A 253 11.91 -39.94 20.07
C SER A 253 13.40 -39.68 19.91
N THR A 254 14.22 -40.54 20.52
CA THR A 254 15.64 -40.66 20.18
C THR A 254 15.75 -41.20 18.76
N THR A 255 15.81 -40.30 17.78
CA THR A 255 16.29 -40.64 16.44
C THR A 255 17.39 -39.65 16.06
N THR A 256 18.50 -39.72 16.78
CA THR A 256 19.79 -39.34 16.22
C THR A 256 20.54 -40.63 15.92
N SER A 257 20.60 -40.90 14.63
CA SER A 257 21.35 -41.93 13.92
C SER A 257 22.61 -42.39 14.66
N MET A 258 22.64 -43.68 14.97
CA MET A 258 23.89 -44.45 15.06
C MET A 258 24.63 -44.32 13.73
N GLY A 259 25.81 -43.68 13.78
CA GLY A 259 26.81 -43.70 12.72
C GLY A 259 28.02 -44.47 13.23
N GLU A 260 28.19 -45.67 12.67
CA GLU A 260 29.45 -46.39 12.44
C GLU A 260 30.25 -46.88 13.66
N CYS A 261 30.01 -48.15 13.99
CA CYS A 261 31.10 -49.07 14.26
C CYS A 261 31.95 -49.21 12.99
N ASP A 262 33.26 -48.98 13.08
CA ASP A 262 34.19 -49.77 12.28
C ASP A 262 35.42 -50.13 13.12
N THR A 263 35.72 -51.42 13.10
CA THR A 263 36.81 -52.11 13.78
C THR A 263 37.80 -52.56 12.73
N GLY A 264 39.09 -52.20 12.89
CA GLY A 264 40.19 -52.69 12.06
C GLY A 264 41.50 -51.99 12.39
#